data_AF-A0A2E5LND9-F1
#
_entry.id   AF-A0A2E5LND9-F1
#
_cell.length_a   1.000
_cell.length_b   1.000
_cell.length_c   1.000
_cell.angle_alpha   90.00
_cell.angle_beta   90.00
_cell.angle_gamma   90.00
#
_symmetry.space_group_name_H-M   'P 1'
#
loop_
_entity.id
_entity.type
_entity.pdbx_description
1 polymer ?
#
loop_
_entity_poly.entity_id
_entity_poly.type
_entity_poly.pdbx_seq_one_letter_code
_entity_poly.pdbx_strand_id
1 'polypeptide(L)'
;MFVLIRSLISLLALFASAIACSTELYFPPSGENWETVAPDRIGWNAQALSDVLDLVGERNSSGIVIVHNGRIMAERYWDGPEDARYRSSLSGFDEKQRAIEDVASAQKSIVAILAGMAQERGYLKLDDAVSIYLGAGWSKANADQEQAITLRHLLMMNSGLATDFSYESAPGTVWLYNTPVYHATMRVLMSATGLKRNELTKGWISDPIGASNTAWTPRPGRNTAIAVGLSMTARDLARFGLMIQAGGRWGDETVLEDTDFLADMLSPSQTLNPAYGFLWWINGQGFALGAGSNATRSDGKLIPAAPDDLVAMQGAGDRKLYLVPSLNLVVSRLGFYGDKDGASFNDAFWTSLMQAVPK
;
A
#
# COMPACT_ATOMS: atom_id res chain seq x y z
N MET A 1 -48.52 -6.22 -11.72
CA MET A 1 -48.00 -7.47 -11.15
C MET A 1 -46.78 -7.85 -11.97
N PHE A 2 -45.52 -7.56 -11.64
CA PHE A 2 -44.83 -7.19 -10.40
C PHE A 2 -43.91 -5.98 -10.66
N VAL A 3 -43.87 -5.04 -9.71
CA VAL A 3 -42.80 -4.04 -9.57
C VAL A 3 -41.72 -4.71 -8.72
N LEU A 4 -40.53 -4.92 -9.26
CA LEU A 4 -39.37 -5.36 -8.48
C LEU A 4 -38.53 -4.14 -8.12
N ILE A 5 -38.69 -3.77 -6.85
CA ILE A 5 -38.02 -2.67 -6.15
C ILE A 5 -36.52 -2.97 -6.08
N ARG A 6 -35.72 -1.96 -6.45
CA ARG A 6 -34.28 -1.90 -6.25
C ARG A 6 -33.97 -1.92 -4.76
N SER A 7 -33.25 -2.93 -4.29
CA SER A 7 -32.60 -2.91 -2.98
C SER A 7 -31.12 -2.56 -3.17
N LEU A 8 -30.84 -1.27 -3.31
CA LEU A 8 -29.51 -0.70 -3.09
C LEU A 8 -29.54 -0.10 -1.68
N ILE A 9 -29.40 -0.94 -0.66
CA ILE A 9 -29.32 -0.51 0.73
C ILE A 9 -27.84 -0.44 1.11
N SER A 10 -27.32 0.78 1.02
CA SER A 10 -26.49 1.42 2.03
C SER A 10 -25.30 0.62 2.61
N LEU A 11 -24.22 0.51 1.84
CA LEU A 11 -22.86 0.49 2.41
C LEU A 11 -22.18 1.88 2.37
N LEU A 12 -22.79 2.86 1.68
CA LEU A 12 -22.28 4.24 1.57
C LEU A 12 -22.48 5.11 2.82
N ALA A 13 -23.18 4.62 3.85
CA ALA A 13 -23.57 5.42 5.02
C ALA A 13 -22.68 5.22 6.26
N LEU A 14 -21.52 4.55 6.14
CA LEU A 14 -20.55 4.43 7.24
C LEU A 14 -19.40 5.44 7.18
N PHE A 15 -19.33 6.28 6.14
CA PHE A 15 -18.38 7.40 6.08
C PHE A 15 -19.00 8.77 6.42
N ALA A 16 -20.31 8.84 6.63
CA ALA A 16 -21.01 10.10 6.88
C ALA A 16 -22.09 9.96 7.94
N SER A 17 -21.70 9.84 9.21
CA SER A 17 -22.42 10.41 10.38
C SER A 17 -21.82 9.92 11.70
N ALA A 18 -20.86 10.68 12.23
CA ALA A 18 -20.63 10.80 13.67
C ALA A 18 -20.03 12.19 13.93
N ILE A 19 -20.87 13.15 14.35
CA ILE A 19 -20.37 14.39 14.96
C ILE A 19 -19.97 14.02 16.39
N ALA A 20 -18.68 13.75 16.57
CA ALA A 20 -18.01 13.72 17.86
C ALA A 20 -16.59 14.24 17.61
N CYS A 21 -16.33 15.49 18.04
CA CYS A 21 -15.04 16.19 17.98
C CYS A 21 -14.09 15.65 16.90
N SER A 22 -14.32 15.98 15.62
CA SER A 22 -13.34 15.68 14.58
C SER A 22 -12.11 16.53 14.91
N THR A 23 -11.14 15.94 15.60
CA THR A 23 -9.79 16.49 15.58
C THR A 23 -9.39 16.47 14.11
N GLU A 24 -9.38 17.64 13.49
CA GLU A 24 -8.92 17.82 12.12
C GLU A 24 -7.55 17.13 11.98
N LEU A 25 -7.40 16.33 10.92
CA LEU A 25 -6.14 15.63 10.67
C LEU A 25 -5.01 16.66 10.59
N TYR A 26 -3.92 16.42 11.32
CA TYR A 26 -2.73 17.24 11.20
C TYR A 26 -1.90 16.79 10.00
N PHE A 27 -1.50 17.74 9.16
CA PHE A 27 -0.60 17.48 8.03
C PHE A 27 0.79 18.06 8.35
N PRO A 28 1.84 17.23 8.48
CA PRO A 28 3.17 17.75 8.75
C PRO A 28 3.69 18.56 7.56
N PRO A 29 4.43 19.65 7.79
CA PRO A 29 5.20 20.30 6.74
C PRO A 29 6.24 19.33 6.15
N SER A 30 6.79 19.71 5.00
CA SER A 30 7.97 19.04 4.45
C SER A 30 9.16 19.09 5.43
N GLY A 31 9.93 18.02 5.50
CA GLY A 31 11.13 17.92 6.35
C GLY A 31 10.88 17.23 7.69
N GLU A 32 11.65 17.63 8.71
CA GLU A 32 11.74 16.90 9.99
C GLU A 32 10.69 17.29 11.02
N ASN A 33 10.05 18.44 10.85
CA ASN A 33 9.08 18.98 11.79
C ASN A 33 7.76 18.22 11.65
N TRP A 34 7.60 17.16 12.42
CA TRP A 34 6.36 16.41 12.55
C TRP A 34 5.90 16.45 14.00
N GLU A 35 4.74 17.06 14.26
CA GLU A 35 4.19 17.12 15.61
C GLU A 35 3.99 15.71 16.19
N THR A 36 4.32 15.59 17.48
CA THR A 36 4.11 14.38 18.25
C THR A 36 2.89 14.54 19.18
N VAL A 37 2.30 13.42 19.57
CA VAL A 37 1.25 13.37 20.60
C VAL A 37 1.60 12.29 21.62
N ALA A 38 1.56 12.65 22.90
CA ALA A 38 1.82 11.67 23.95
C ALA A 38 0.65 10.66 24.02
N PRO A 39 0.92 9.34 24.08
CA PRO A 39 -0.13 8.32 24.03
C PRO A 39 -1.19 8.48 25.13
N ASP A 40 -0.76 8.79 26.35
CA ASP A 40 -1.62 8.98 27.52
C ASP A 40 -2.60 10.16 27.37
N ARG A 41 -2.20 11.21 26.64
CA ARG A 41 -3.06 12.38 26.33
C ARG A 41 -4.24 12.06 25.44
N ILE A 42 -4.13 10.99 24.65
CA ILE A 42 -5.17 10.52 23.72
C ILE A 42 -5.77 9.17 24.15
N GLY A 43 -5.56 8.79 25.43
CA GLY A 43 -6.16 7.60 26.04
C GLY A 43 -5.47 6.28 25.70
N TRP A 44 -4.38 6.30 24.93
CA TRP A 44 -3.60 5.11 24.61
C TRP A 44 -2.73 4.71 25.81
N ASN A 45 -2.57 3.42 26.04
CA ASN A 45 -1.71 2.92 27.11
C ASN A 45 -0.23 3.07 26.71
N ALA A 46 0.45 4.06 27.31
CA ALA A 46 1.85 4.38 27.02
C ALA A 46 2.82 3.23 27.32
N GLN A 47 2.58 2.44 28.38
CA GLN A 47 3.43 1.29 28.69
C GLN A 47 3.26 0.19 27.65
N ALA A 48 2.02 -0.17 27.31
CA ALA A 48 1.75 -1.17 26.28
C ALA A 48 2.33 -0.75 24.92
N LEU A 49 2.29 0.55 24.59
CA LEU A 49 2.92 1.06 23.37
C LEU A 49 4.46 0.97 23.43
N SER A 50 5.08 1.17 24.59
CA SER A 50 6.51 0.91 24.76
C SER A 50 6.85 -0.56 24.51
N ASP A 51 6.05 -1.48 25.05
CA ASP A 51 6.23 -2.92 24.87
C ASP A 51 6.09 -3.31 23.38
N VAL A 52 5.18 -2.66 22.63
CA VAL A 52 5.07 -2.80 21.17
C VAL A 52 6.38 -2.41 20.48
N LEU A 53 6.99 -1.27 20.86
CA LEU A 53 8.24 -0.83 20.24
C LEU A 53 9.41 -1.77 20.53
N ASP A 54 9.46 -2.35 21.74
CA ASP A 54 10.46 -3.35 22.11
C ASP A 54 10.29 -4.61 21.24
N LEU A 55 9.06 -5.12 21.13
CA LEU A 55 8.72 -6.27 20.27
C LEU A 55 9.10 -6.04 18.81
N VAL A 56 8.84 -4.83 18.28
CA VAL A 56 9.17 -4.47 16.90
C VAL A 56 10.69 -4.45 16.69
N GLY A 57 11.47 -3.96 17.67
CA GLY A 57 12.93 -3.95 17.61
C GLY A 57 13.54 -5.35 17.58
N GLU A 58 12.97 -6.28 18.32
CA GLU A 58 13.39 -7.69 18.33
C GLU A 58 13.08 -8.45 17.03
N ARG A 59 12.32 -7.84 16.11
CA ARG A 59 11.82 -8.45 14.88
C ARG A 59 12.42 -7.80 13.65
N ASN A 60 13.73 -7.58 13.63
CA ASN A 60 14.49 -7.14 12.44
C ASN A 60 14.00 -5.82 11.81
N SER A 61 13.55 -4.87 12.63
CA SER A 61 13.07 -3.58 12.14
C SER A 61 14.23 -2.60 11.94
N SER A 62 14.11 -1.70 10.96
CA SER A 62 14.99 -0.55 10.78
C SER A 62 14.30 0.76 11.19
N GLY A 63 12.97 0.82 11.09
CA GLY A 63 12.17 1.93 11.57
C GLY A 63 10.70 1.58 11.70
N ILE A 64 10.05 2.16 12.71
CA ILE A 64 8.60 2.17 12.87
C ILE A 64 8.13 3.59 13.17
N VAL A 65 7.01 3.98 12.57
CA VAL A 65 6.30 5.24 12.85
C VAL A 65 4.82 4.89 13.02
N ILE A 66 4.27 5.27 14.16
CA ILE A 66 2.86 5.10 14.54
C ILE A 66 2.25 6.49 14.64
N VAL A 67 1.34 6.80 13.73
CA VAL A 67 0.71 8.12 13.56
C VAL A 67 -0.76 8.02 13.93
N HIS A 68 -1.22 8.91 14.81
CA HIS A 68 -2.63 9.03 15.21
C HIS A 68 -3.13 10.45 14.93
N ASN A 69 -4.22 10.60 14.19
CA ASN A 69 -4.75 11.90 13.73
C ASN A 69 -3.67 12.79 13.09
N GLY A 70 -2.82 12.18 12.27
CA GLY A 70 -1.73 12.87 11.58
C GLY A 70 -0.50 13.21 12.45
N ARG A 71 -0.52 13.00 13.76
CA ARG A 71 0.64 13.26 14.66
C ARG A 71 1.36 11.97 15.01
N ILE A 72 2.69 12.03 15.18
CA ILE A 72 3.47 10.87 15.61
C ILE A 72 3.14 10.56 17.07
N MET A 73 2.49 9.43 17.32
CA MET A 73 2.24 8.91 18.66
C MET A 73 3.46 8.17 19.21
N ALA A 74 4.16 7.43 18.34
CA ALA A 74 5.41 6.76 18.66
C ALA A 74 6.24 6.53 17.40
N GLU A 75 7.56 6.59 17.52
CA GLU A 75 8.48 6.14 16.48
C GLU A 75 9.77 5.61 17.13
N ARG A 76 10.44 4.68 16.45
CA ARG A 76 11.75 4.17 16.86
C ARG A 76 12.52 3.67 15.64
N TYR A 77 13.83 3.80 15.68
CA TYR A 77 14.75 3.43 14.60
C TYR A 77 15.87 2.55 15.15
N TRP A 78 16.37 1.66 14.31
CA TRP A 78 17.44 0.72 14.62
C TRP A 78 18.39 0.63 13.41
N ASP A 79 19.61 0.16 13.63
CA ASP A 79 20.61 -0.04 12.56
C ASP A 79 20.16 -1.06 11.49
N GLY A 80 19.08 -1.80 11.78
CA GLY A 80 18.57 -2.89 10.96
C GLY A 80 19.32 -4.20 11.18
N PRO A 81 18.84 -5.32 10.62
CA PRO A 81 19.46 -6.62 10.82
C PRO A 81 20.79 -6.75 10.06
N GLU A 82 21.74 -7.48 10.63
CA GLU A 82 23.00 -7.87 9.98
C GLU A 82 22.79 -8.98 8.91
N ASP A 83 21.93 -8.71 7.91
CA ASP A 83 21.62 -9.65 6.82
C ASP A 83 22.02 -9.03 5.47
N ALA A 84 22.77 -9.77 4.65
CA ALA A 84 23.23 -9.27 3.34
C ALA A 84 22.08 -8.92 2.38
N ARG A 85 20.96 -9.65 2.44
CA ARG A 85 19.75 -9.37 1.66
C ARG A 85 19.09 -8.09 2.13
N TYR A 86 19.04 -7.84 3.44
CA TYR A 86 18.61 -6.55 3.96
C TYR A 86 19.54 -5.42 3.50
N ARG A 87 20.86 -5.58 3.63
CA ARG A 87 21.83 -4.56 3.18
C ARG A 87 21.70 -4.23 1.70
N SER A 88 21.38 -5.21 0.84
CA SER A 88 21.13 -4.97 -0.59
C SER A 88 19.84 -4.19 -0.90
N SER A 89 18.93 -4.04 0.09
CA SER A 89 17.74 -3.20 -0.03
C SER A 89 17.96 -1.76 0.42
N LEU A 90 19.10 -1.46 1.06
CA LEU A 90 19.43 -0.10 1.47
C LEU A 90 19.85 0.74 0.27
N SER A 91 19.27 1.92 0.16
CA SER A 91 19.66 2.98 -0.78
C SER A 91 20.49 4.08 -0.13
N GLY A 92 20.51 4.12 1.21
CA GLY A 92 21.30 5.06 1.99
C GLY A 92 20.64 5.35 3.34
N PHE A 93 20.99 6.51 3.89
CA PHE A 93 20.41 7.03 5.11
C PHE A 93 20.08 8.51 4.91
N ASP A 94 19.06 9.01 5.59
CA ASP A 94 18.75 10.43 5.59
C ASP A 94 19.63 11.22 6.58
N GLU A 95 19.36 12.54 6.70
CA GLU A 95 20.12 13.44 7.59
C GLU A 95 20.04 13.07 9.08
N LYS A 96 19.07 12.25 9.50
CA LYS A 96 18.91 11.75 10.87
C LYS A 96 19.40 10.32 11.03
N GLN A 97 20.14 9.80 10.04
CA GLN A 97 20.64 8.42 10.00
C GLN A 97 19.53 7.36 10.01
N ARG A 98 18.33 7.70 9.52
CA ARG A 98 17.25 6.72 9.31
C ARG A 98 17.46 6.03 7.97
N ALA A 99 17.22 4.72 7.92
CA ALA A 99 17.38 3.94 6.70
C ALA A 99 16.44 4.44 5.58
N ILE A 100 17.01 4.63 4.39
CA ILE A 100 16.27 4.76 3.14
C ILE A 100 16.39 3.41 2.45
N GLU A 101 15.30 2.66 2.38
CA GLU A 101 15.31 1.29 1.89
C GLU A 101 14.17 1.00 0.93
N ASP A 102 14.41 0.04 0.05
CA ASP A 102 13.45 -0.48 -0.91
C ASP A 102 12.25 -1.11 -0.19
N VAL A 103 11.06 -0.55 -0.40
CA VAL A 103 9.81 -1.01 0.25
C VAL A 103 9.23 -2.31 -0.34
N ALA A 104 9.98 -2.95 -1.23
CA ALA A 104 9.63 -4.18 -1.93
C ALA A 104 8.26 -4.07 -2.62
N SER A 105 7.31 -4.92 -2.27
CA SER A 105 5.97 -4.93 -2.88
C SER A 105 5.02 -3.86 -2.34
N ALA A 106 5.34 -3.15 -1.26
CA ALA A 106 4.51 -2.04 -0.79
C ALA A 106 4.41 -0.91 -1.84
N GLN A 107 5.40 -0.80 -2.73
CA GLN A 107 5.40 0.16 -3.85
C GLN A 107 4.21 -0.02 -4.81
N LYS A 108 3.60 -1.21 -4.87
CA LYS A 108 2.47 -1.50 -5.76
C LYS A 108 1.30 -0.56 -5.48
N SER A 109 1.02 -0.29 -4.21
CA SER A 109 -0.06 0.59 -3.78
C SER A 109 0.17 2.03 -4.23
N ILE A 110 1.44 2.48 -4.29
CA ILE A 110 1.80 3.80 -4.85
C ILE A 110 1.62 3.82 -6.38
N VAL A 111 1.90 2.71 -7.07
CA VAL A 111 1.60 2.58 -8.50
C VAL A 111 0.08 2.66 -8.77
N ALA A 112 -0.76 2.11 -7.89
CA ALA A 112 -2.21 2.26 -8.01
C ALA A 112 -2.66 3.71 -7.82
N ILE A 113 -2.12 4.44 -6.84
CA ILE A 113 -2.39 5.88 -6.67
C ILE A 113 -2.06 6.64 -7.95
N LEU A 114 -0.88 6.40 -8.54
CA LEU A 114 -0.48 7.03 -9.80
C LEU A 114 -1.40 6.68 -10.98
N ALA A 115 -1.96 5.47 -11.01
CA ALA A 115 -2.95 5.07 -12.01
C ALA A 115 -4.28 5.81 -11.85
N GLY A 116 -4.74 6.00 -10.61
CA GLY A 116 -5.92 6.83 -10.31
C GLY A 116 -5.71 8.27 -10.77
N MET A 117 -4.56 8.87 -10.40
CA MET A 117 -4.21 10.23 -10.82
C MET A 117 -4.08 10.37 -12.34
N ALA A 118 -3.53 9.36 -13.03
CA ALA A 118 -3.43 9.37 -14.49
C ALA A 118 -4.81 9.25 -15.16
N GLN A 119 -5.74 8.50 -14.58
CA GLN A 119 -7.13 8.44 -15.02
C GLN A 119 -7.84 9.78 -14.83
N GLU A 120 -7.78 10.35 -13.63
CA GLU A 120 -8.39 11.62 -13.28
C GLU A 120 -7.93 12.75 -14.22
N ARG A 121 -6.64 12.77 -14.55
CA ARG A 121 -6.03 13.77 -15.44
C ARG A 121 -6.23 13.46 -16.93
N GLY A 122 -6.93 12.38 -17.27
CA GLY A 122 -7.26 12.03 -18.65
C GLY A 122 -6.09 11.48 -19.48
N TYR A 123 -4.99 11.05 -18.86
CA TYR A 123 -3.87 10.41 -19.56
C TYR A 123 -4.17 8.97 -20.01
N LEU A 124 -5.07 8.29 -19.29
CA LEU A 124 -5.48 6.92 -19.57
C LEU A 124 -6.87 6.62 -19.01
N LYS A 125 -7.42 5.46 -19.37
CA LYS A 125 -8.58 4.85 -18.67
C LYS A 125 -8.17 3.48 -18.16
N LEU A 126 -8.67 3.07 -17.00
CA LEU A 126 -8.35 1.74 -16.48
C LEU A 126 -8.83 0.60 -17.39
N ASP A 127 -9.89 0.84 -18.16
CA ASP A 127 -10.43 -0.15 -19.11
C ASP A 127 -9.74 -0.13 -20.48
N ASP A 128 -8.72 0.72 -20.65
CA ASP A 128 -7.88 0.66 -21.85
C ASP A 128 -7.05 -0.62 -21.86
N ALA A 129 -6.93 -1.23 -23.04
CA ALA A 129 -6.00 -2.33 -23.27
C ALA A 129 -4.56 -1.88 -23.03
N VAL A 130 -3.76 -2.70 -22.35
CA VAL A 130 -2.35 -2.39 -22.07
C VAL A 130 -1.54 -2.18 -23.38
N SER A 131 -1.93 -2.89 -24.44
CA SER A 131 -1.31 -2.79 -25.77
C SER A 131 -1.47 -1.41 -26.43
N ILE A 132 -2.43 -0.58 -26.02
CA ILE A 132 -2.55 0.81 -26.49
C ILE A 132 -1.29 1.60 -26.14
N TYR A 133 -0.71 1.34 -24.96
CA TYR A 133 0.42 2.10 -24.43
C TYR A 133 1.77 1.43 -24.68
N LEU A 134 1.80 0.10 -24.71
CA LEU A 134 3.04 -0.68 -24.82
C LEU A 134 3.27 -1.29 -26.21
N GLY A 135 2.28 -1.20 -27.11
CA GLY A 135 2.29 -1.83 -28.42
C GLY A 135 2.00 -3.33 -28.36
N ALA A 136 1.93 -3.95 -29.54
CA ALA A 136 1.79 -5.40 -29.68
C ALA A 136 3.06 -6.13 -29.24
N GLY A 137 2.89 -7.32 -28.65
CA GLY A 137 4.01 -8.16 -28.18
C GLY A 137 4.61 -7.65 -26.87
N TRP A 138 3.84 -6.90 -26.07
CA TRP A 138 4.24 -6.51 -24.72
C TRP A 138 4.21 -7.70 -23.75
N SER A 139 3.48 -8.76 -24.12
CA SER A 139 3.40 -10.06 -23.47
C SER A 139 3.70 -11.19 -24.48
N LYS A 140 3.53 -12.46 -24.07
CA LYS A 140 3.58 -13.62 -24.98
C LYS A 140 2.19 -14.06 -25.46
N ALA A 141 1.14 -13.30 -25.13
CA ALA A 141 -0.21 -13.54 -25.63
C ALA A 141 -0.32 -13.12 -27.11
N ASN A 142 -1.33 -13.64 -27.82
CA ASN A 142 -1.63 -13.16 -29.17
C ASN A 142 -2.33 -11.79 -29.14
N ALA A 143 -2.48 -11.15 -30.30
CA ALA A 143 -3.02 -9.78 -30.39
C ALA A 143 -4.42 -9.62 -29.79
N ASP A 144 -5.33 -10.56 -30.05
CA ASP A 144 -6.70 -10.53 -29.52
C ASP A 144 -6.70 -10.69 -27.98
N GLN A 145 -5.83 -11.55 -27.46
CA GLN A 145 -5.65 -11.73 -26.02
C GLN A 145 -5.05 -10.49 -25.35
N GLU A 146 -4.03 -9.87 -25.97
CA GLU A 146 -3.45 -8.61 -25.48
C GLU A 146 -4.48 -7.47 -25.47
N GLN A 147 -5.36 -7.42 -26.47
CA GLN A 147 -6.45 -6.44 -26.54
C GLN A 147 -7.48 -6.62 -25.41
N ALA A 148 -7.64 -7.84 -24.90
CA ALA A 148 -8.54 -8.11 -23.76
C ALA A 148 -7.91 -7.79 -22.39
N ILE A 149 -6.59 -7.62 -22.29
CA ILE A 149 -5.90 -7.33 -21.03
C ILE A 149 -5.85 -5.82 -20.82
N THR A 150 -6.72 -5.32 -19.94
CA THR A 150 -6.77 -3.91 -19.54
C THR A 150 -5.83 -3.57 -18.38
N LEU A 151 -5.60 -2.27 -18.17
CA LEU A 151 -4.89 -1.77 -16.99
C LEU A 151 -5.59 -2.18 -15.68
N ARG A 152 -6.92 -2.20 -15.65
CA ARG A 152 -7.71 -2.65 -14.50
C ARG A 152 -7.33 -4.07 -14.09
N HIS A 153 -7.14 -4.98 -15.06
CA HIS A 153 -6.72 -6.34 -14.75
C HIS A 153 -5.34 -6.42 -14.11
N LEU A 154 -4.43 -5.50 -14.45
CA LEU A 154 -3.11 -5.43 -13.81
C LEU A 154 -3.22 -4.95 -12.35
N LEU A 155 -4.10 -3.97 -12.08
CA LEU A 155 -4.34 -3.45 -10.73
C LEU A 155 -5.02 -4.48 -9.81
N MET A 156 -5.91 -5.30 -10.37
CA MET A 156 -6.65 -6.35 -9.65
C MET A 156 -5.91 -7.69 -9.54
N MET A 157 -4.71 -7.81 -10.14
CA MET A 157 -3.92 -9.04 -10.17
C MET A 157 -4.64 -10.24 -10.83
N ASN A 158 -5.38 -9.99 -11.91
CA ASN A 158 -6.16 -11.02 -12.61
C ASN A 158 -6.05 -10.92 -14.14
N SER A 159 -4.88 -10.56 -14.67
CA SER A 159 -4.65 -10.42 -16.11
C SER A 159 -4.72 -11.72 -16.91
N GLY A 160 -4.71 -12.88 -16.25
CA GLY A 160 -4.62 -14.18 -16.92
C GLY A 160 -3.24 -14.52 -17.46
N LEU A 161 -2.24 -13.66 -17.22
CA LEU A 161 -0.84 -13.90 -17.58
C LEU A 161 -0.07 -14.57 -16.43
N ALA A 162 0.85 -15.47 -16.78
CA ALA A 162 1.86 -16.00 -15.88
C ALA A 162 2.97 -14.97 -15.57
N THR A 163 3.87 -15.30 -14.65
CA THR A 163 4.99 -14.42 -14.25
C THR A 163 6.05 -14.25 -15.36
N ASP A 164 6.04 -15.13 -16.37
CA ASP A 164 6.89 -15.05 -17.55
C ASP A 164 6.19 -14.41 -18.76
N PHE A 165 5.03 -13.77 -18.53
CA PHE A 165 4.15 -13.12 -19.51
C PHE A 165 3.45 -14.07 -20.50
N SER A 166 3.48 -15.39 -20.29
CA SER A 166 2.63 -16.33 -21.05
C SER A 166 1.15 -16.18 -20.69
N TYR A 167 0.27 -16.37 -21.68
CA TYR A 167 -1.17 -16.36 -21.46
C TYR A 167 -1.64 -17.72 -20.96
N GLU A 168 -2.27 -17.77 -19.80
CA GLU A 168 -2.75 -19.01 -19.17
C GLU A 168 -4.27 -19.08 -19.06
N SER A 169 -4.95 -17.92 -18.94
CA SER A 169 -6.39 -17.86 -18.75
C SER A 169 -6.97 -16.53 -19.24
N ALA A 170 -8.29 -16.47 -19.40
CA ALA A 170 -8.96 -15.21 -19.73
C ALA A 170 -8.79 -14.19 -18.59
N PRO A 171 -8.57 -12.90 -18.90
CA PRO A 171 -8.52 -11.86 -17.88
C PRO A 171 -9.78 -11.88 -17.01
N GLY A 172 -9.61 -11.62 -15.72
CA GLY A 172 -10.69 -11.64 -14.73
C GLY A 172 -11.04 -13.02 -14.17
N THR A 173 -10.47 -14.13 -14.69
CA THR A 173 -10.89 -15.49 -14.29
C THR A 173 -10.01 -16.14 -13.22
N VAL A 174 -8.73 -15.75 -13.13
CA VAL A 174 -7.78 -16.28 -12.14
C VAL A 174 -7.09 -15.11 -11.45
N TRP A 175 -7.04 -15.15 -10.11
CA TRP A 175 -6.26 -14.20 -9.33
C TRP A 175 -4.85 -14.76 -9.11
N LEU A 176 -3.85 -13.98 -9.47
CA LEU A 176 -2.44 -14.32 -9.34
C LEU A 176 -1.66 -13.08 -8.92
N TYR A 177 -1.00 -13.14 -7.77
CA TYR A 177 -0.11 -12.06 -7.32
C TYR A 177 1.14 -11.91 -8.20
N ASN A 178 0.96 -11.32 -9.38
CA ASN A 178 1.92 -11.34 -10.48
C ASN A 178 2.85 -10.12 -10.43
N THR A 179 3.97 -10.28 -9.71
CA THR A 179 4.95 -9.20 -9.55
C THR A 179 5.57 -8.76 -10.89
N PRO A 180 6.01 -9.63 -11.80
CA PRO A 180 6.52 -9.16 -13.10
C PRO A 180 5.49 -8.41 -13.94
N VAL A 181 4.24 -8.88 -14.00
CA VAL A 181 3.22 -8.29 -14.88
C VAL A 181 2.70 -6.95 -14.36
N TYR A 182 2.49 -6.73 -13.04
CA TYR A 182 2.04 -5.41 -12.57
C TYR A 182 3.08 -4.31 -12.85
N HIS A 183 4.38 -4.63 -12.96
CA HIS A 183 5.40 -3.64 -13.33
C HIS A 183 5.15 -3.03 -14.73
N ALA A 184 4.37 -3.70 -15.59
CA ALA A 184 3.90 -3.13 -16.84
C ALA A 184 3.00 -1.90 -16.61
N THR A 185 2.25 -1.81 -15.51
CA THR A 185 1.46 -0.62 -15.15
C THR A 185 2.32 0.63 -15.10
N MET A 186 3.51 0.57 -14.49
CA MET A 186 4.40 1.72 -14.45
C MET A 186 4.97 2.08 -15.82
N ARG A 187 5.15 1.10 -16.72
CA ARG A 187 5.52 1.38 -18.12
C ARG A 187 4.36 2.05 -18.88
N VAL A 188 3.13 1.63 -18.64
CA VAL A 188 1.92 2.27 -19.17
C VAL A 188 1.85 3.72 -18.70
N LEU A 189 2.03 3.99 -17.40
CA LEU A 189 2.03 5.35 -16.85
C LEU A 189 3.08 6.25 -17.49
N MET A 190 4.31 5.75 -17.65
CA MET A 190 5.38 6.50 -18.33
C MET A 190 5.08 6.76 -19.80
N SER A 191 4.48 5.79 -20.51
CA SER A 191 4.08 5.93 -21.91
C SER A 191 2.94 6.95 -22.08
N ALA A 192 1.91 6.85 -21.25
CA ALA A 192 0.72 7.70 -21.28
C ALA A 192 1.03 9.17 -20.94
N THR A 193 1.93 9.40 -19.99
CA THR A 193 2.25 10.75 -19.48
C THR A 193 3.46 11.39 -20.15
N GLY A 194 4.33 10.58 -20.78
CA GLY A 194 5.64 11.03 -21.27
C GLY A 194 6.66 11.34 -20.15
N LEU A 195 6.29 11.16 -18.88
CA LEU A 195 7.16 11.44 -17.73
C LEU A 195 7.98 10.21 -17.34
N LYS A 196 9.19 10.44 -16.81
CA LYS A 196 9.95 9.36 -16.17
C LYS A 196 9.35 9.03 -14.82
N ARG A 197 9.57 7.79 -14.38
CA ARG A 197 9.09 7.26 -13.10
C ARG A 197 9.33 8.16 -11.89
N ASN A 198 10.55 8.70 -11.74
CA ASN A 198 10.86 9.60 -10.63
C ASN A 198 10.22 10.98 -10.78
N GLU A 199 10.12 11.52 -12.00
CA GLU A 199 9.44 12.80 -12.25
C GLU A 199 7.94 12.68 -11.91
N LEU A 200 7.33 11.57 -12.33
CA LEU A 200 5.94 11.24 -12.08
C LEU A 200 5.66 11.14 -10.57
N THR A 201 6.35 10.24 -9.85
CA THR A 201 6.09 10.04 -8.41
C THR A 201 6.45 11.27 -7.57
N LYS A 202 7.57 11.93 -7.89
CA LYS A 202 8.02 13.11 -7.15
C LYS A 202 7.04 14.26 -7.32
N GLY A 203 6.76 14.66 -8.56
CA GLY A 203 5.93 15.84 -8.83
C GLY A 203 4.46 15.63 -8.49
N TRP A 204 3.94 14.41 -8.64
CA TRP A 204 2.51 14.16 -8.43
C TRP A 204 2.17 13.81 -6.98
N ILE A 205 3.08 13.18 -6.23
CA ILE A 205 2.76 12.70 -4.88
C ILE A 205 3.79 13.17 -3.85
N SER A 206 5.06 12.82 -4.02
CA SER A 206 6.05 13.00 -2.95
C SER A 206 6.30 14.45 -2.58
N ASP A 207 6.35 15.36 -3.56
CA ASP A 207 6.49 16.80 -3.30
C ASP A 207 5.25 17.38 -2.61
N PRO A 208 4.02 17.16 -3.11
CA PRO A 208 2.80 17.60 -2.42
C PRO A 208 2.71 17.17 -0.95
N ILE A 209 3.11 15.94 -0.62
CA ILE A 209 3.03 15.41 0.76
C ILE A 209 4.30 15.62 1.59
N GLY A 210 5.34 16.26 1.03
CA GLY A 210 6.60 16.48 1.71
C GLY A 210 7.45 15.23 2.00
N ALA A 211 7.29 14.16 1.20
CA ALA A 211 8.06 12.92 1.29
C ALA A 211 9.39 13.01 0.50
N SER A 212 10.35 13.74 1.06
CA SER A 212 11.58 14.16 0.37
C SER A 212 12.63 13.06 0.13
N ASN A 213 12.55 11.94 0.84
CA ASN A 213 13.49 10.82 0.77
C ASN A 213 12.90 9.65 -0.03
N THR A 214 12.10 9.93 -1.05
CA THR A 214 11.43 8.93 -1.87
C THR A 214 11.99 8.90 -3.29
N ALA A 215 12.49 7.75 -3.74
CA ALA A 215 13.01 7.60 -5.10
C ALA A 215 12.92 6.17 -5.62
N TRP A 216 12.64 6.03 -6.91
CA TRP A 216 12.78 4.77 -7.63
C TRP A 216 14.24 4.54 -7.98
N THR A 217 14.79 3.43 -7.48
CA THR A 217 16.22 3.07 -7.56
C THR A 217 16.41 1.75 -8.29
N PRO A 218 17.50 1.59 -9.07
CA PRO A 218 17.83 0.29 -9.66
C PRO A 218 18.00 -0.79 -8.58
N ARG A 219 17.56 -2.01 -8.88
CA ARG A 219 17.80 -3.22 -8.09
C ARG A 219 18.86 -4.09 -8.79
N PRO A 220 20.15 -3.96 -8.45
CA PRO A 220 21.21 -4.72 -9.11
C PRO A 220 20.95 -6.24 -9.06
N GLY A 221 21.22 -6.94 -10.17
CA GLY A 221 21.07 -8.40 -10.26
C GLY A 221 19.64 -8.92 -10.31
N ARG A 222 18.63 -8.05 -10.38
CA ARG A 222 17.22 -8.46 -10.59
C ARG A 222 16.88 -8.58 -12.08
N ASN A 223 15.91 -9.43 -12.40
CA ASN A 223 15.33 -9.54 -13.73
C ASN A 223 14.84 -8.17 -14.22
N THR A 224 14.98 -7.88 -15.52
CA THR A 224 14.58 -6.63 -16.17
C THR A 224 13.14 -6.21 -15.86
N ALA A 225 12.22 -7.17 -15.70
CA ALA A 225 10.81 -6.89 -15.36
C ALA A 225 10.62 -6.27 -13.96
N ILE A 226 11.57 -6.48 -13.04
CA ILE A 226 11.52 -6.02 -11.64
C ILE A 226 12.78 -5.25 -11.23
N ALA A 227 13.53 -4.72 -12.20
CA ALA A 227 14.87 -4.15 -12.03
C ALA A 227 14.91 -2.78 -11.34
N VAL A 228 13.76 -2.23 -10.94
CA VAL A 228 13.67 -0.94 -10.22
C VAL A 228 12.68 -1.07 -9.08
N GLY A 229 13.09 -0.65 -7.90
CA GLY A 229 12.28 -0.59 -6.68
C GLY A 229 12.05 0.84 -6.24
N LEU A 230 11.09 1.06 -5.35
CA LEU A 230 10.87 2.34 -4.69
C LEU A 230 11.50 2.29 -3.30
N SER A 231 12.42 3.20 -3.04
CA SER A 231 13.08 3.35 -1.75
C SER A 231 12.56 4.57 -1.03
N MET A 232 12.34 4.46 0.27
CA MET A 232 11.96 5.59 1.12
C MET A 232 12.29 5.34 2.60
N THR A 233 12.10 6.37 3.43
CA THR A 233 12.13 6.25 4.89
C THR A 233 10.78 5.79 5.43
N ALA A 234 10.75 5.32 6.68
CA ALA A 234 9.50 4.95 7.34
C ALA A 234 8.55 6.16 7.46
N ARG A 235 9.08 7.34 7.79
CA ARG A 235 8.27 8.58 7.82
C ARG A 235 7.65 8.91 6.47
N ASP A 236 8.41 8.81 5.38
CA ASP A 236 7.86 9.08 4.06
C ASP A 236 6.78 8.08 3.69
N LEU A 237 6.96 6.80 4.01
CA LEU A 237 5.91 5.79 3.87
C LEU A 237 4.65 6.18 4.66
N ALA A 238 4.79 6.61 5.91
CA ALA A 238 3.66 7.09 6.73
C ALA A 238 2.93 8.30 6.12
N ARG A 239 3.63 9.21 5.42
CA ARG A 239 3.00 10.34 4.71
C ARG A 239 2.06 9.87 3.60
N PHE A 240 2.43 8.83 2.85
CA PHE A 240 1.52 8.24 1.86
C PHE A 240 0.26 7.68 2.53
N GLY A 241 0.40 6.99 3.66
CA GLY A 241 -0.76 6.48 4.42
C GLY A 241 -1.65 7.59 4.95
N LEU A 242 -1.07 8.69 5.45
CA LEU A 242 -1.82 9.84 5.95
C LEU A 242 -2.59 10.55 4.83
N MET A 243 -2.00 10.70 3.62
CA MET A 243 -2.71 11.24 2.46
C MET A 243 -3.92 10.37 2.08
N ILE A 244 -3.77 9.04 2.12
CA ILE A 244 -4.88 8.11 1.86
C ILE A 244 -5.93 8.14 2.98
N GLN A 245 -5.51 8.22 4.25
CA GLN A 245 -6.41 8.42 5.38
C GLN A 245 -7.25 9.68 5.23
N ALA A 246 -6.66 10.74 4.69
CA ALA A 246 -7.30 12.02 4.41
C ALA A 246 -8.12 12.03 3.10
N GLY A 247 -8.36 10.86 2.48
CA GLY A 247 -9.16 10.75 1.27
C GLY A 247 -8.54 11.43 0.06
N GLY A 248 -7.21 11.31 -0.12
CA GLY A 248 -6.51 11.90 -1.26
C GLY A 248 -6.05 13.34 -1.04
N ARG A 249 -6.16 13.88 0.19
CA ARG A 249 -5.83 15.27 0.52
C ARG A 249 -4.55 15.40 1.34
N TRP A 250 -3.94 16.57 1.25
CA TRP A 250 -2.81 16.97 2.10
C TRP A 250 -2.97 18.44 2.49
N GLY A 251 -3.60 18.69 3.65
CA GLY A 251 -4.01 20.04 4.04
C GLY A 251 -5.01 20.63 3.04
N ASP A 252 -4.64 21.77 2.47
CA ASP A 252 -5.44 22.46 1.44
C ASP A 252 -5.22 21.89 0.03
N GLU A 253 -4.22 21.04 -0.16
CA GLU A 253 -3.93 20.42 -1.46
C GLU A 253 -4.77 19.15 -1.68
N THR A 254 -5.36 19.02 -2.86
CA THR A 254 -5.99 17.77 -3.32
C THR A 254 -5.00 17.03 -4.21
N VAL A 255 -4.48 15.89 -3.72
CA VAL A 255 -3.51 15.07 -4.44
C VAL A 255 -4.20 14.08 -5.37
N LEU A 256 -5.31 13.49 -4.92
CA LEU A 256 -6.17 12.58 -5.69
C LEU A 256 -7.64 12.94 -5.38
N GLU A 257 -8.34 13.47 -6.37
CA GLU A 257 -9.72 13.97 -6.25
C GLU A 257 -10.76 12.87 -6.53
N ASP A 258 -10.43 11.88 -7.36
CA ASP A 258 -11.31 10.78 -7.75
C ASP A 258 -11.65 9.87 -6.54
N THR A 259 -12.71 10.25 -5.81
CA THR A 259 -13.18 9.54 -4.61
C THR A 259 -13.74 8.17 -4.92
N ASP A 260 -14.30 7.96 -6.11
CA ASP A 260 -14.81 6.66 -6.55
C ASP A 260 -13.65 5.70 -6.79
N PHE A 261 -12.58 6.16 -7.46
CA PHE A 261 -11.35 5.39 -7.59
C PHE A 261 -10.72 5.06 -6.24
N LEU A 262 -10.65 6.03 -5.31
CA LEU A 262 -10.14 5.80 -3.95
C LEU A 262 -10.94 4.71 -3.22
N ALA A 263 -12.27 4.76 -3.31
CA ALA A 263 -13.14 3.76 -2.69
C ALA A 263 -12.94 2.37 -3.31
N ASP A 264 -12.89 2.27 -4.63
CA ASP A 264 -12.62 1.02 -5.35
C ASP A 264 -11.22 0.46 -5.05
N MET A 265 -10.22 1.34 -4.94
CA MET A 265 -8.84 0.97 -4.64
C MET A 265 -8.70 0.28 -3.29
N LEU A 266 -9.48 0.72 -2.30
CA LEU A 266 -9.44 0.25 -0.91
C LEU A 266 -10.53 -0.78 -0.57
N SER A 267 -11.34 -1.20 -1.56
CA SER A 267 -12.41 -2.18 -1.41
C SER A 267 -12.13 -3.45 -2.21
N PRO A 268 -12.73 -4.62 -1.86
CA PRO A 268 -12.56 -5.84 -2.62
C PRO A 268 -12.84 -5.63 -4.12
N SER A 269 -11.83 -5.84 -4.96
CA SER A 269 -11.92 -5.54 -6.39
C SER A 269 -12.51 -6.68 -7.23
N GLN A 270 -12.60 -7.88 -6.65
CA GLN A 270 -13.11 -9.10 -7.28
C GLN A 270 -13.43 -10.16 -6.20
N THR A 271 -14.03 -11.29 -6.59
CA THR A 271 -14.47 -12.36 -5.66
C THR A 271 -13.48 -13.53 -5.51
N LEU A 272 -12.48 -13.63 -6.37
CA LEU A 272 -11.40 -14.64 -6.38
C LEU A 272 -10.44 -14.51 -5.18
N ASN A 273 -10.16 -13.29 -4.72
CA ASN A 273 -9.41 -12.95 -3.51
C ASN A 273 -10.02 -11.66 -2.90
N PRO A 274 -11.04 -11.75 -2.04
CA PRO A 274 -11.73 -10.58 -1.53
C PRO A 274 -10.81 -9.69 -0.68
N ALA A 275 -9.71 -10.23 -0.13
CA ALA A 275 -8.71 -9.48 0.62
C ALA A 275 -7.78 -8.59 -0.25
N TYR A 276 -8.20 -8.25 -1.48
CA TYR A 276 -7.40 -7.48 -2.43
C TYR A 276 -8.21 -6.44 -3.23
N GLY A 277 -7.79 -5.18 -3.16
CA GLY A 277 -8.29 -4.06 -3.96
C GLY A 277 -7.42 -3.76 -5.17
N PHE A 278 -7.33 -2.49 -5.59
CA PHE A 278 -6.36 -2.08 -6.62
C PHE A 278 -4.96 -1.99 -6.02
N LEU A 279 -4.24 -3.10 -6.02
CA LEU A 279 -2.89 -3.21 -5.44
C LEU A 279 -2.79 -2.92 -3.93
N TRP A 280 -3.91 -3.00 -3.20
CA TRP A 280 -3.98 -2.88 -1.74
C TRP A 280 -4.47 -4.18 -1.11
N TRP A 281 -3.95 -4.50 0.07
CA TRP A 281 -4.44 -5.61 0.88
C TRP A 281 -5.54 -5.13 1.81
N ILE A 282 -6.60 -5.91 1.95
CA ILE A 282 -7.81 -5.53 2.69
C ILE A 282 -8.09 -6.58 3.75
N ASN A 283 -8.23 -6.13 5.00
CA ASN A 283 -8.59 -7.01 6.11
C ASN A 283 -10.10 -7.24 6.21
N GLY A 284 -10.53 -7.99 7.22
CA GLY A 284 -11.96 -8.17 7.51
C GLY A 284 -12.71 -9.14 6.57
N GLN A 285 -12.06 -9.62 5.51
CA GLN A 285 -12.68 -10.50 4.52
C GLN A 285 -12.75 -11.95 4.98
N GLY A 286 -13.66 -12.72 4.39
CA GLY A 286 -13.91 -14.12 4.80
C GLY A 286 -12.81 -15.12 4.41
N PHE A 287 -11.93 -14.75 3.49
CA PHE A 287 -10.72 -15.50 3.16
C PHE A 287 -9.71 -14.60 2.44
N ALA A 288 -8.46 -15.05 2.35
CA ALA A 288 -7.43 -14.41 1.55
C ALA A 288 -6.63 -15.45 0.74
N LEU A 289 -6.17 -15.06 -0.45
CA LEU A 289 -5.06 -15.74 -1.13
C LEU A 289 -3.76 -14.99 -0.81
N GLY A 290 -2.71 -15.73 -0.48
CA GLY A 290 -1.38 -15.16 -0.21
C GLY A 290 -0.68 -14.58 -1.44
N ALA A 291 0.57 -14.13 -1.25
CA ALA A 291 1.42 -13.70 -2.35
C ALA A 291 2.10 -14.90 -3.06
N GLY A 292 2.39 -14.75 -4.36
CA GLY A 292 3.09 -15.74 -5.17
C GLY A 292 2.19 -16.61 -6.05
N SER A 293 2.79 -17.41 -6.94
CA SER A 293 2.06 -18.26 -7.90
C SER A 293 1.44 -19.51 -7.28
N ASN A 294 1.93 -19.92 -6.11
CA ASN A 294 1.44 -21.08 -5.36
C ASN A 294 0.68 -20.64 -4.11
N ALA A 295 0.10 -19.44 -4.13
CA ALA A 295 -0.60 -18.87 -3.00
C ALA A 295 -1.75 -19.78 -2.56
N THR A 296 -1.74 -20.19 -1.29
CA THR A 296 -2.82 -20.97 -0.71
C THR A 296 -3.90 -20.05 -0.18
N ARG A 297 -5.14 -20.56 -0.18
CA ARG A 297 -6.26 -19.93 0.51
C ARG A 297 -6.10 -20.11 2.02
N SER A 298 -6.32 -19.02 2.74
CA SER A 298 -6.48 -19.00 4.19
C SER A 298 -7.89 -18.48 4.49
N ASP A 299 -8.67 -19.23 5.25
CA ASP A 299 -10.01 -18.80 5.68
C ASP A 299 -9.90 -17.79 6.82
N GLY A 300 -10.85 -16.85 6.86
CA GLY A 300 -10.87 -15.74 7.79
C GLY A 300 -10.12 -14.50 7.31
N LYS A 301 -10.00 -13.54 8.23
CA LYS A 301 -9.38 -12.23 7.99
C LYS A 301 -7.88 -12.37 7.72
N LEU A 302 -7.35 -11.51 6.85
CA LEU A 302 -5.94 -11.50 6.47
C LEU A 302 -5.00 -11.33 7.69
N ILE A 303 -5.40 -10.50 8.65
CA ILE A 303 -4.71 -10.29 9.92
C ILE A 303 -5.75 -10.41 11.03
N PRO A 304 -5.90 -11.59 11.66
CA PRO A 304 -6.97 -11.86 12.63
C PRO A 304 -6.98 -10.93 13.84
N ALA A 305 -5.81 -10.49 14.29
CA ALA A 305 -5.66 -9.61 15.46
C ALA A 305 -5.89 -8.12 15.16
N ALA A 306 -6.03 -7.73 13.88
CA ALA A 306 -6.21 -6.34 13.49
C ALA A 306 -7.69 -5.99 13.24
N PRO A 307 -8.08 -4.71 13.32
CA PRO A 307 -9.43 -4.24 12.96
C PRO A 307 -9.84 -4.58 11.53
N ASP A 308 -11.14 -4.69 11.30
CA ASP A 308 -11.70 -5.20 10.04
C ASP A 308 -11.55 -4.23 8.88
N ASP A 309 -11.53 -2.94 9.19
CA ASP A 309 -11.33 -1.86 8.24
C ASP A 309 -9.85 -1.56 7.96
N LEU A 310 -8.92 -2.39 8.46
CA LEU A 310 -7.52 -2.27 8.12
C LEU A 310 -7.32 -2.51 6.61
N VAL A 311 -6.64 -1.56 5.97
CA VAL A 311 -6.05 -1.74 4.63
C VAL A 311 -4.54 -1.58 4.72
N ALA A 312 -3.80 -2.27 3.84
CA ALA A 312 -2.35 -2.34 3.95
C ALA A 312 -1.60 -2.35 2.61
N MET A 313 -0.45 -1.68 2.63
CA MET A 313 0.64 -1.95 1.71
C MET A 313 1.51 -3.05 2.32
N GLN A 314 1.76 -4.14 1.58
CA GLN A 314 2.62 -5.23 2.06
C GLN A 314 3.79 -5.51 1.10
N GLY A 315 4.99 -5.37 1.64
CA GLY A 315 6.27 -5.70 1.03
C GLY A 315 6.88 -6.97 1.62
N ALA A 316 7.74 -7.62 0.83
CA ALA A 316 8.60 -8.69 1.33
C ALA A 316 9.52 -8.15 2.44
N GLY A 317 9.92 -9.01 3.38
CA GLY A 317 10.65 -8.60 4.58
C GLY A 317 9.82 -7.76 5.54
N ASP A 318 8.49 -7.94 5.51
CA ASP A 318 7.54 -7.22 6.37
C ASP A 318 7.73 -5.71 6.39
N ARG A 319 7.94 -5.15 5.20
CA ARG A 319 7.84 -3.71 4.95
C ARG A 319 6.38 -3.38 4.76
N LYS A 320 5.82 -2.59 5.66
CA LYS A 320 4.37 -2.46 5.80
C LYS A 320 3.98 -1.01 5.92
N LEU A 321 2.84 -0.70 5.34
CA LEU A 321 2.00 0.40 5.79
C LEU A 321 0.64 -0.18 6.14
N TYR A 322 0.16 0.13 7.33
CA TYR A 322 -1.19 -0.18 7.77
C TYR A 322 -1.95 1.13 7.94
N LEU A 323 -3.19 1.15 7.45
CA LEU A 323 -4.14 2.23 7.65
C LEU A 323 -5.37 1.62 8.32
N VAL A 324 -5.78 2.18 9.45
CA VAL A 324 -6.97 1.76 10.20
C VAL A 324 -7.86 2.99 10.43
N PRO A 325 -8.87 3.22 9.57
CA PRO A 325 -9.76 4.37 9.66
C PRO A 325 -10.46 4.49 11.02
N SER A 326 -10.97 3.39 11.56
CA SER A 326 -11.70 3.33 12.84
C SER A 326 -10.86 3.76 14.05
N LEU A 327 -9.54 3.72 13.93
CA LEU A 327 -8.59 4.15 14.97
C LEU A 327 -7.88 5.46 14.61
N ASN A 328 -8.22 6.10 13.48
CA ASN A 328 -7.47 7.21 12.90
C ASN A 328 -5.95 6.98 12.90
N LEU A 329 -5.56 5.75 12.56
CA LEU A 329 -4.19 5.26 12.74
C LEU A 329 -3.51 4.96 11.40
N VAL A 330 -2.28 5.43 11.24
CA VAL A 330 -1.35 5.02 10.20
C VAL A 330 -0.10 4.44 10.86
N VAL A 331 0.33 3.26 10.44
CA VAL A 331 1.57 2.64 10.92
C VAL A 331 2.44 2.29 9.73
N SER A 332 3.65 2.80 9.69
CA SER A 332 4.68 2.36 8.75
C SER A 332 5.76 1.58 9.47
N ARG A 333 6.18 0.45 8.90
CA ARG A 333 7.37 -0.29 9.33
C ARG A 333 8.27 -0.59 8.14
N LEU A 334 9.56 -0.35 8.35
CA LEU A 334 10.66 -0.79 7.50
C LEU A 334 11.58 -1.75 8.24
N GLY A 335 12.33 -2.56 7.50
CA GLY A 335 13.19 -3.62 8.03
C GLY A 335 13.18 -4.88 7.19
N PHE A 336 13.31 -6.02 7.85
CA PHE A 336 13.34 -7.33 7.22
C PHE A 336 12.39 -8.32 7.91
N TYR A 337 12.37 -9.56 7.42
CA TYR A 337 11.44 -10.61 7.88
C TYR A 337 11.38 -10.65 9.41
N GLY A 338 10.19 -10.36 9.95
CA GLY A 338 9.97 -10.16 11.38
C GLY A 338 9.37 -11.37 12.09
N ASP A 339 9.20 -12.48 11.37
CA ASP A 339 8.70 -13.74 11.92
C ASP A 339 9.71 -14.29 12.93
N LYS A 340 9.22 -14.61 14.12
CA LYS A 340 10.02 -15.03 15.27
C LYS A 340 9.16 -15.84 16.22
N ASP A 341 9.73 -16.93 16.74
CA ASP A 341 9.10 -17.84 17.72
C ASP A 341 7.74 -18.40 17.28
N GLY A 342 7.62 -18.72 15.98
CA GLY A 342 6.40 -19.29 15.39
C GLY A 342 5.26 -18.31 15.17
N ALA A 343 5.44 -17.02 15.49
CA ALA A 343 4.47 -15.96 15.22
C ALA A 343 4.92 -15.09 14.06
N SER A 344 4.00 -14.82 13.12
CA SER A 344 4.22 -13.85 12.06
C SER A 344 4.40 -12.45 12.65
N PHE A 345 5.09 -11.55 11.92
CA PHE A 345 5.16 -10.15 12.35
C PHE A 345 3.77 -9.52 12.54
N ASN A 346 2.84 -9.75 11.59
CA ASN A 346 1.48 -9.21 11.65
C ASN A 346 0.78 -9.62 12.94
N ASP A 347 0.78 -10.92 13.27
CA ASP A 347 0.05 -11.42 14.43
C ASP A 347 0.64 -10.89 15.73
N ALA A 348 1.97 -10.92 15.86
CA ALA A 348 2.66 -10.44 17.05
C ALA A 348 2.45 -8.93 17.25
N PHE A 349 2.62 -8.14 16.18
CA PHE A 349 2.45 -6.69 16.22
C PHE A 349 1.02 -6.28 16.57
N TRP A 350 0.01 -6.81 15.86
CA TRP A 350 -1.37 -6.42 16.08
C TRP A 350 -1.92 -6.93 17.41
N THR A 351 -1.55 -8.14 17.84
CA THR A 351 -1.94 -8.65 19.16
C THR A 351 -1.41 -7.74 20.27
N SER A 352 -0.17 -7.26 20.16
CA SER A 352 0.44 -6.35 21.14
C SER A 352 -0.15 -4.94 21.05
N LEU A 353 -0.29 -4.37 19.83
CA LEU A 353 -0.81 -3.02 19.64
C LEU A 353 -2.24 -2.87 20.13
N MET A 354 -3.10 -3.87 19.93
CA MET A 354 -4.48 -3.84 20.40
C MET A 354 -4.60 -3.79 21.93
N GLN A 355 -3.54 -4.11 22.68
CA GLN A 355 -3.50 -3.90 24.14
C GLN A 355 -3.27 -2.43 24.52
N ALA A 356 -2.72 -1.64 23.59
CA ALA A 356 -2.47 -0.20 23.78
C ALA A 356 -3.66 0.69 23.38
N VAL A 357 -4.58 0.16 22.57
CA VAL A 357 -5.76 0.88 22.08
C VAL A 357 -6.70 1.26 23.24
N PRO A 358 -7.23 2.50 23.28
CA PRO A 358 -8.24 2.91 24.26
C PRO A 358 -9.47 1.99 24.23
N LYS A 359 -10.02 1.66 25.40
CA LYS A 359 -11.19 0.77 25.55
C LYS A 359 -12.52 1.51 25.55
#